data_AF-A0A0M2DQY8-F1
#
_entry.id   AF-A0A0M2DQY8-F1
#
_cell.length_a   1.000
_cell.length_b   1.000
_cell.length_c   1.000
_cell.angle_alpha   90.00
_cell.angle_beta   90.00
_cell.angle_gamma   90.00
#
_symmetry.space_group_name_H-M   'P 1'
#
loop_
_entity.id
_entity.type
_entity.pdbx_description
1 polymer ?
#
loop_
_entity_poly.entity_id
_entity_poly.type
_entity_poly.pdbx_seq_one_letter_code
_entity_poly.pdbx_strand_id
1 'polypeptide(L)' 'MNKAHAINLLGGTPKKAAVAMGYRAVQTIYQWPDQLPQATADRVRGVVDRISKEKKRRGAGKSSAPAKEVSHG' A
#
# COMPACT_ATOMS: atom_id res chain seq x y z
N MET A 1 11.19 8.97 9.89
CA MET A 1 10.37 9.02 8.65
C MET A 1 9.38 10.16 8.79
N ASN A 2 9.19 11.00 7.77
CA ASN A 2 8.29 12.17 7.87
C ASN A 2 6.82 11.79 7.63
N LYS A 3 5.90 12.45 8.36
CA LYS A 3 4.44 12.30 8.26
C LYS A 3 3.89 12.52 6.85
N ALA A 4 4.28 13.61 6.17
CA ALA A 4 3.84 13.90 4.82
C ALA A 4 4.26 12.80 3.85
N HIS A 5 5.49 12.32 3.99
CA HIS A 5 5.99 11.19 3.19
C HIS A 5 5.18 9.90 3.44
N ALA A 6 4.83 9.61 4.70
CA ALA A 6 3.98 8.48 5.05
C ALA A 6 2.59 8.57 4.40
N ILE A 7 1.96 9.74 4.46
CA ILE A 7 0.63 9.97 3.86
C ILE A 7 0.69 9.78 2.34
N ASN A 8 1.75 10.25 1.68
CA ASN A 8 1.96 10.05 0.25
C ASN A 8 2.05 8.58 -0.13
N LEU A 9 2.82 7.78 0.62
CA LEU A 9 2.94 6.34 0.38
C LEU A 9 1.61 5.59 0.59
N LEU A 10 0.79 6.05 1.54
CA LEU A 10 -0.48 5.41 1.89
C LEU A 10 -1.69 5.92 1.06
N GLY A 11 -1.42 6.60 -0.07
CA GLY A 11 -2.46 7.00 -1.04
C GLY A 11 -2.66 8.50 -1.20
N GLY A 12 -1.82 9.34 -0.58
CA GLY A 12 -1.74 10.79 -0.83
C GLY A 12 -2.66 11.65 0.02
N THR A 13 -3.56 11.07 0.81
CA THR A 13 -4.45 11.85 1.71
C THR A 13 -4.57 11.21 3.09
N PRO A 14 -4.80 12.00 4.17
CA PRO A 14 -4.98 11.47 5.52
C PRO A 14 -6.11 10.43 5.60
N LYS A 15 -7.20 10.64 4.85
CA LYS A 15 -8.31 9.69 4.78
C LYS A 15 -7.89 8.34 4.21
N LYS A 16 -7.16 8.35 3.09
CA LYS A 16 -6.64 7.10 2.47
C LYS A 16 -5.60 6.44 3.38
N ALA A 17 -4.76 7.24 4.03
CA ALA A 17 -3.79 6.74 4.99
C ALA A 17 -4.45 6.04 6.18
N ALA A 18 -5.51 6.62 6.76
CA ALA A 18 -6.27 6.00 7.83
C ALA A 18 -6.86 4.64 7.41
N VAL A 19 -7.49 4.60 6.23
CA VAL A 19 -8.07 3.36 5.67
C VAL A 19 -6.99 2.30 5.42
N ALA A 20 -5.87 2.68 4.80
CA ALA A 20 -4.74 1.78 4.54
C ALA A 20 -4.14 1.20 5.83
N MET A 21 -4.06 2.02 6.88
CA MET A 21 -3.58 1.62 8.21
C MET A 21 -4.62 0.82 9.01
N GLY A 22 -5.88 0.76 8.57
CA GLY A 22 -6.97 0.11 9.30
C GLY A 22 -7.54 0.93 10.45
N TYR A 23 -7.30 2.24 10.50
CA TYR A 23 -7.88 3.12 11.49
C TYR A 23 -9.32 3.50 11.12
N ARG A 24 -10.20 3.50 12.12
CA ARG A 24 -11.59 3.95 11.96
C ARG A 24 -11.71 5.47 11.90
N ALA A 25 -10.78 6.19 12.55
CA ALA A 25 -10.80 7.65 12.64
C ALA A 25 -9.62 8.27 11.89
N VAL A 26 -9.92 9.25 11.02
CA VAL A 26 -8.89 10.01 10.29
C VAL A 26 -8.06 10.90 11.24
N GLN A 27 -8.66 11.30 12.37
CA GLN A 27 -8.01 12.09 13.42
C GLN A 27 -6.70 11.46 13.91
N THR A 28 -6.59 10.13 13.93
CA THR A 28 -5.36 9.43 14.32
C THR A 28 -4.17 9.78 13.42
N ILE A 29 -4.38 10.05 12.13
CA ILE A 29 -3.33 10.48 11.20
C ILE A 29 -2.92 11.93 11.47
N TYR A 30 -3.87 12.79 11.84
CA TYR A 30 -3.57 14.18 12.17
C TYR A 30 -2.76 14.30 13.47
N GLN A 31 -2.97 13.39 14.42
CA GLN A 31 -2.22 13.33 15.68
C GLN A 31 -0.79 12.81 15.51
N TRP A 32 -0.41 12.32 14.33
CA TRP A 32 0.97 11.92 14.10
C TRP A 32 1.92 13.12 14.21
N PRO A 33 3.06 12.97 14.90
CA PRO A 33 4.12 13.96 14.88
C PRO A 33 4.73 14.07 13.47
N ASP A 34 5.34 15.21 13.17
CA ASP A 34 6.03 15.42 11.88
C ASP A 34 7.10 14.36 11.61
N GLN A 35 7.88 14.02 12.63
CA GLN A 35 8.77 12.87 12.61
C GLN A 35 8.11 11.68 13.30
N LEU A 36 7.79 10.66 12.50
CA LEU A 36 7.16 9.45 13.00
C LEU A 36 8.13 8.65 13.89
N PRO A 37 7.67 8.17 15.05
CA PRO A 37 8.40 7.18 15.83
C PRO A 37 8.68 5.95 14.99
N GLN A 38 9.81 5.29 15.28
CA GLN A 38 10.25 4.10 14.55
C GLN A 38 9.13 3.04 14.43
N ALA A 39 8.42 2.77 15.53
CA ALA A 39 7.31 1.82 15.55
C ALA A 39 6.18 2.18 14.57
N THR A 40 5.83 3.47 14.42
CA THR A 40 4.83 3.91 13.45
C THR A 40 5.37 3.80 12.03
N ALA A 41 6.63 4.19 11.81
CA ALA A 41 7.27 4.08 10.50
C ALA A 41 7.32 2.64 9.99
N ASP A 42 7.65 1.67 10.85
CA ASP A 42 7.71 0.25 10.49
C ASP A 42 6.31 -0.32 10.17
N ARG A 43 5.26 0.11 10.89
CA ARG A 43 3.88 -0.22 10.53
C ARG A 43 3.50 0.32 9.15
N VAL A 44 3.87 1.58 8.85
CA VAL A 44 3.58 2.17 7.54
C VAL A 44 4.29 1.38 6.44
N ARG A 45 5.58 1.06 6.61
CA ARG A 45 6.33 0.21 5.65
C ARG A 45 5.64 -1.13 5.41
N GLY A 46 5.26 -1.83 6.47
CA GLY A 46 4.55 -3.11 6.36
C GLY A 46 3.17 -3.00 5.69
N VAL A 47 2.47 -1.87 5.83
CA VAL A 47 1.22 -1.61 5.09
C VAL A 47 1.51 -1.34 3.61
N VAL A 48 2.49 -0.50 3.30
CA VAL A 48 2.89 -0.16 1.93
C VAL A 48 3.34 -1.40 1.15
N ASP A 49 4.10 -2.30 1.79
CA ASP A 49 4.51 -3.57 1.19
C ASP A 49 3.31 -4.47 0.86
N ARG A 50 2.30 -4.51 1.74
CA ARG A 50 1.07 -5.26 1.51
C ARG A 50 0.27 -4.67 0.34
N ILE A 51 0.10 -3.35 0.29
CA ILE A 51 -0.59 -2.66 -0.81
C ILE A 51 0.14 -2.92 -2.14
N SER A 52 1.48 -2.84 -2.13
CA SER A 52 2.30 -3.07 -3.32
C SER A 52 2.21 -4.51 -3.81
N LYS A 53 2.25 -5.49 -2.89
CA LYS A 53 2.03 -6.91 -3.21
C LYS A 53 0.63 -7.17 -3.76
N GLU A 54 -0.41 -6.56 -3.18
CA GLU A 54 -1.76 -6.70 -3.70
C GLU A 54 -1.89 -6.10 -5.11
N LYS A 55 -1.32 -4.92 -5.35
CA LYS A 55 -1.28 -4.30 -6.68
C LYS A 55 -0.54 -5.19 -7.69
N LYS A 56 0.59 -5.78 -7.30
CA LYS A 56 1.34 -6.74 -8.13
C LYS A 56 0.52 -7.98 -8.45
N ARG A 57 -0.20 -8.56 -7.48
CA ARG A 57 -1.08 -9.72 -7.70
C ARG A 57 -2.26 -9.38 -8.64
N ARG A 58 -2.88 -8.22 -8.45
CA ARG A 58 -3.99 -7.75 -9.31
C ARG A 58 -3.52 -7.41 -10.72
N GLY A 59 -2.28 -6.95 -10.89
CA GLY A 59 -1.65 -6.74 -12.19
C GLY A 59 -1.24 -8.05 -12.88
N ALA A 60 -0.72 -9.01 -12.12
CA ALA A 60 -0.30 -10.33 -12.64
C ALA A 60 -1.49 -11.19 -13.09
N GLY A 61 -2.71 -10.93 -12.60
CA GLY A 61 -3.93 -11.62 -13.02
C GLY A 61 -4.47 -11.23 -14.40
N LYS A 62 -3.87 -10.27 -15.11
CA LYS A 62 -4.27 -9.86 -16.47
C LYS A 62 -3.33 -10.36 -17.58
N SER A 63 -2.38 -11.24 -17.26
CA SER A 63 -1.45 -11.84 -18.24
C SER A 63 -1.27 -13.32 -17.97
N SER A 64 -2.36 -14.08 -18.08
CA SER A 64 -2.29 -15.55 -18.12
C SER A 64 -3.40 -16.07 -19.04
N ALA A 65 -3.31 -15.74 -20.32
CA ALA A 65 -3.91 -16.57 -21.35
C ALA A 65 -2.88 -17.67 -21.67
N PRO A 66 -3.17 -18.96 -21.42
CA PRO A 66 -2.38 -20.05 -21.95
C PRO A 66 -2.84 -20.28 -23.39
N ALA A 67 -2.27 -19.54 -24.35
CA ALA A 67 -2.45 -19.86 -25.75
C ALA A 67 -1.53 -21.05 -26.06
N LYS A 68 -2.18 -22.19 -26.17
CA LYS A 68 -1.59 -23.52 -26.25
C LYS A 68 -0.69 -23.64 -27.48
N GLU A 69 0.49 -24.16 -27.22
CA GLU A 69 1.31 -24.89 -28.17
C GLU A 69 0.42 -25.90 -28.92
N VAL A 70 0.27 -25.74 -30.24
CA VAL A 70 -0.15 -26.81 -31.13
C VAL A 70 0.78 -26.76 -32.34
N SER A 71 1.82 -27.58 -32.23
CA SER A 71 2.58 -28.11 -33.35
C SER A 71 1.70 -29.04 -34.17
N HIS A 72 1.53 -28.75 -35.46
CA HIS A 72 1.31 -29.67 -36.58
C HIS A 72 1.87 -28.90 -37.79
N GLY A 73 2.85 -29.39 -38.56
CA GLY A 73 3.02 -30.74 -39.09
C GLY A 73 3.07 -30.56 -40.60
#